data_AF-A0A9X4HFQ3-F1
#
_entry.id   AF-A0A9X4HFQ3-F1
#
_cell.length_a   1.000
_cell.length_b   1.000
_cell.length_c   1.000
_cell.angle_alpha   90.00
_cell.angle_beta   90.00
_cell.angle_gamma   90.00
#
_symmetry.space_group_name_H-M   'P 1'
#
loop_
_entity.id
_entity.type
_entity.pdbx_description
1 polymer ?
#
loop_
_entity_poly.entity_id
_entity_poly.type
_entity_poly.pdbx_seq_one_letter_code
_entity_poly.pdbx_strand_id
1 'polypeptide(L)'
;LFQSFPKGAVCLSFSDLDAGAAATRFYSSISGVFVDGKYPKITYNKARKHKSSAHHAAKYSLETVARALNHSSGVNISSYSEATVEQQESEFGTYWDSVRKAAQMVRERSVTASDKLDSIAVGHCDSFRFPVPVSDTEAPVIQPNCRNQYGCLYCTHYFCHADEDDIHKLLSLHYVVNAVRNTAQDSGHAEVLYKDLSIRVEFILEAIANRSESVSQLVSAMRNKVFNLGALTPFWERRLQRYEAMGVVF
;
A
#
# COMPACT_ATOMS: atom_id res chain seq x y z
N LEU A 1 -45.34 33.03 -62.80
CA LEU A 1 -45.55 32.36 -61.49
C LEU A 1 -46.02 30.94 -61.80
N PHE A 2 -45.29 29.85 -61.66
CA PHE A 2 -44.05 29.51 -60.96
C PHE A 2 -43.33 28.40 -61.76
N GLN A 3 -42.01 28.48 -61.91
CA GLN A 3 -41.18 27.35 -62.36
C GLN A 3 -41.03 26.34 -61.22
N SER A 4 -41.30 25.07 -61.50
CA SER A 4 -41.04 23.95 -60.59
C SER A 4 -39.55 23.56 -60.67
N PHE A 5 -38.81 23.79 -59.58
CA PHE A 5 -37.49 23.19 -59.38
C PHE A 5 -37.65 21.80 -58.75
N PRO A 6 -36.95 20.76 -59.23
CA PRO A 6 -36.96 19.47 -58.55
C PRO A 6 -36.10 19.56 -57.28
N LYS A 7 -36.67 19.18 -56.15
CA LYS A 7 -35.94 18.97 -54.89
C LYS A 7 -34.99 17.80 -55.07
N GLY A 8 -33.73 18.09 -55.39
CA GLY A 8 -32.64 17.12 -55.25
C GLY A 8 -32.46 16.81 -53.76
N ALA A 9 -32.94 15.65 -53.32
CA ALA A 9 -32.58 15.10 -52.03
C ALA A 9 -31.10 14.68 -52.10
N VAL A 10 -30.20 15.51 -51.59
CA VAL A 10 -28.82 15.11 -51.34
C VAL A 10 -28.86 14.16 -50.15
N CYS A 11 -28.77 12.86 -50.43
CA CYS A 11 -28.45 11.87 -49.40
C CYS A 11 -27.03 12.17 -48.93
N LEU A 12 -26.90 12.81 -47.76
CA LEU A 12 -25.61 12.93 -47.08
C LEU A 12 -25.24 11.54 -46.57
N SER A 13 -24.63 10.72 -47.43
CA SER A 13 -23.93 9.53 -46.96
C SER A 13 -22.70 10.02 -46.20
N PHE A 14 -22.77 10.01 -44.88
CA PHE A 14 -21.56 10.09 -44.07
C PHE A 14 -20.77 8.82 -44.37
N SER A 15 -19.64 8.97 -45.06
CA SER A 15 -18.67 7.90 -45.17
C SER A 15 -18.08 7.67 -43.78
N ASP A 16 -17.85 6.40 -43.43
CA ASP A 16 -17.17 6.08 -42.18
C ASP A 16 -15.84 6.82 -42.13
N LEU A 17 -15.64 7.58 -41.05
CA LEU A 17 -14.39 8.29 -40.83
C LEU A 17 -13.28 7.26 -40.60
N ASP A 18 -12.34 7.16 -41.53
CA ASP A 18 -11.09 6.44 -41.28
C ASP A 18 -10.27 7.21 -40.24
N ALA A 19 -10.44 6.83 -38.98
CA ALA A 19 -9.75 7.41 -37.84
C ALA A 19 -8.23 7.26 -37.94
N GLY A 20 -7.73 6.19 -38.58
CA GLY A 20 -6.30 5.96 -38.80
C GLY A 20 -5.72 6.97 -39.80
N ALA A 21 -6.40 7.17 -40.92
CA ALA A 21 -6.02 8.18 -41.92
C ALA A 21 -6.18 9.61 -41.38
N ALA A 22 -7.24 9.89 -40.62
CA ALA A 22 -7.45 11.19 -39.97
C ALA A 22 -6.33 11.51 -38.96
N ALA A 23 -5.97 10.57 -38.08
CA ALA A 23 -4.89 10.74 -37.11
C ALA A 23 -3.52 10.93 -37.78
N THR A 24 -3.29 10.25 -38.91
CA THR A 24 -2.06 10.41 -39.70
C THR A 24 -1.97 11.82 -40.30
N ARG A 25 -3.06 12.28 -40.94
CA ARG A 25 -3.13 13.64 -41.50
C ARG A 25 -2.93 14.71 -40.44
N PHE A 26 -3.58 14.55 -39.28
CA PHE A 26 -3.41 15.46 -38.15
C PHE A 26 -1.96 15.50 -37.66
N TYR A 27 -1.34 14.33 -37.46
CA TYR A 27 0.06 14.25 -37.04
C TYR A 27 0.99 14.95 -38.04
N SER A 28 0.82 14.70 -39.34
CA SER A 28 1.59 15.37 -40.39
C SER A 28 1.39 16.88 -40.39
N SER A 29 0.20 17.39 -40.04
CA SER A 29 -0.03 18.85 -39.97
C SER A 29 0.60 19.55 -38.78
N ILE A 30 0.88 18.83 -37.69
CA ILE A 30 1.46 19.42 -36.46
C ILE A 30 2.95 19.12 -36.29
N SER A 31 3.46 18.09 -36.95
CA SER A 31 4.88 17.69 -36.88
C SER A 31 5.78 18.74 -37.55
N GLY A 32 6.90 19.06 -36.91
CA GLY A 32 7.83 20.11 -37.33
C GLY A 32 7.39 21.55 -36.99
N VAL A 33 6.11 21.76 -36.66
CA VAL A 33 5.57 23.08 -36.26
C VAL A 33 5.34 23.12 -34.75
N PHE A 34 4.54 22.20 -34.23
CA PHE A 34 4.16 22.13 -32.81
C PHE A 34 4.79 20.93 -32.09
N VAL A 35 5.12 19.86 -32.82
CA VAL A 35 5.76 18.65 -32.29
C VAL A 35 7.07 18.42 -33.02
N ASP A 36 8.17 18.30 -32.29
CA ASP A 36 9.48 17.99 -32.86
C ASP A 36 9.40 16.70 -33.72
N GLY A 37 9.84 16.79 -34.98
CA GLY A 37 9.75 15.71 -35.95
C GLY A 37 10.52 14.44 -35.56
N LYS A 38 11.39 14.52 -34.55
CA LYS A 38 12.08 13.34 -34.00
C LYS A 38 11.16 12.37 -33.26
N TYR A 39 10.00 12.84 -32.76
CA TYR A 39 9.09 11.99 -31.99
C TYR A 39 8.12 11.25 -32.91
N PRO A 40 7.83 9.97 -32.69
CA PRO A 40 6.90 9.23 -33.54
C PRO A 40 5.44 9.60 -33.26
N LYS A 41 4.57 9.36 -34.25
CA LYS A 41 3.11 9.49 -34.10
C LYS A 41 2.59 8.66 -32.92
N ILE A 42 1.83 9.29 -32.03
CA ILE A 42 1.10 8.59 -30.98
C ILE A 42 -0.06 7.83 -31.62
N THR A 43 -0.07 6.51 -31.47
CA THR A 43 -1.16 5.65 -31.97
C THR A 43 -2.33 5.65 -30.99
N TYR A 44 -3.52 5.31 -31.47
CA TYR A 44 -4.70 5.16 -30.63
C TYR A 44 -4.46 4.20 -29.45
N ASN A 45 -3.78 3.07 -29.72
CA ASN A 45 -3.44 2.09 -28.68
C ASN A 45 -2.51 2.70 -27.61
N LYS A 46 -1.52 3.50 -28.00
CA LYS A 46 -0.63 4.20 -27.05
C LYS A 46 -1.40 5.24 -26.23
N ALA A 47 -2.27 6.03 -26.84
CA ALA A 47 -3.10 7.01 -26.14
C ALA A 47 -4.06 6.34 -25.14
N ARG A 48 -4.69 5.22 -25.54
CA ARG A 48 -5.57 4.43 -24.69
C ARG A 48 -4.81 3.78 -23.52
N LYS A 49 -3.60 3.26 -23.76
CA LYS A 49 -2.72 2.74 -22.69
C LYS A 49 -2.34 3.83 -21.70
N HIS A 50 -1.95 5.00 -22.19
CA HIS A 50 -1.62 6.15 -21.34
C HIS A 50 -2.81 6.63 -20.50
N LYS A 51 -4.03 6.63 -21.06
CA LYS A 51 -5.24 6.95 -20.29
C LYS A 51 -5.44 5.95 -19.15
N SER A 52 -5.21 4.66 -19.40
CA SER A 52 -5.29 3.64 -18.35
C SER A 52 -4.22 3.83 -17.28
N SER A 53 -2.96 4.05 -17.67
CA SER A 53 -1.88 4.28 -16.70
C SER A 53 -2.14 5.51 -15.85
N ALA A 54 -2.68 6.58 -16.43
CA ALA A 54 -3.10 7.77 -15.68
C ALA A 54 -4.24 7.46 -14.68
N HIS A 55 -5.22 6.62 -15.06
CA HIS A 55 -6.27 6.19 -14.13
C HIS A 55 -5.73 5.30 -12.99
N HIS A 56 -4.76 4.44 -13.27
CA HIS A 56 -4.10 3.62 -12.25
C HIS A 56 -3.24 4.46 -11.31
N ALA A 57 -2.47 5.43 -11.84
CA ALA A 57 -1.72 6.39 -11.04
C ALA A 57 -2.63 7.23 -10.13
N ALA A 58 -3.84 7.55 -10.60
CA ALA A 58 -4.89 8.20 -9.81
C ALA A 58 -5.61 7.26 -8.82
N LYS A 59 -5.18 5.99 -8.71
CA LYS A 59 -5.70 4.96 -7.79
C LYS A 59 -7.19 4.66 -7.96
N TYR A 60 -7.74 4.80 -9.17
CA TYR A 60 -9.11 4.36 -9.46
C TYR A 60 -9.24 2.82 -9.40
N SER A 61 -10.42 2.33 -9.02
CA SER A 61 -10.70 0.90 -8.99
C SER A 61 -10.60 0.27 -10.38
N LEU A 62 -10.16 -0.99 -10.44
CA LEU A 62 -10.03 -1.74 -11.69
C LEU A 62 -11.32 -1.74 -12.51
N GLU A 63 -12.47 -1.82 -11.85
CA GLU A 63 -13.79 -1.76 -12.46
C GLU A 63 -14.09 -0.38 -13.06
N THR A 64 -13.76 0.70 -12.34
CA THR A 64 -13.94 2.07 -12.83
C THR A 64 -13.08 2.33 -14.06
N VAL A 65 -11.83 1.89 -14.04
CA VAL A 65 -10.92 2.00 -15.19
C VAL A 65 -11.44 1.19 -16.38
N ALA A 66 -11.84 -0.06 -16.13
CA ALA A 66 -12.38 -0.95 -17.15
C ALA A 66 -13.64 -0.38 -17.82
N ARG A 67 -14.56 0.16 -17.02
CA ARG A 67 -15.77 0.85 -17.50
C ARG A 67 -15.43 2.12 -18.28
N ALA A 68 -14.50 2.94 -17.79
CA ALA A 68 -14.09 4.19 -18.45
C ALA A 68 -13.38 3.96 -19.79
N LEU A 69 -12.77 2.79 -19.95
CA LEU A 69 -12.10 2.38 -21.18
C LEU A 69 -12.95 1.41 -22.01
N ASN A 70 -14.13 1.00 -21.56
CA ASN A 70 -15.01 0.07 -22.25
C ASN A 70 -14.34 -1.29 -22.56
N HIS A 71 -13.77 -1.93 -21.54
CA HIS A 71 -13.33 -3.33 -21.59
C HIS A 71 -13.65 -4.04 -20.27
N SER A 72 -13.41 -5.35 -20.19
CA SER A 72 -13.57 -6.11 -18.95
C SER A 72 -12.42 -5.82 -17.97
N SER A 73 -12.63 -6.13 -16.68
CA SER A 73 -11.58 -6.08 -15.66
C SER A 73 -10.41 -7.01 -15.99
N GLY A 74 -10.69 -8.21 -16.51
CA GLY A 74 -9.65 -9.17 -16.93
C GLY A 74 -8.72 -8.61 -18.00
N VAL A 75 -9.27 -7.94 -19.02
CA VAL A 75 -8.47 -7.27 -20.07
C VAL A 75 -7.70 -6.07 -19.52
N ASN A 76 -8.25 -5.37 -18.53
CA ASN A 76 -7.55 -4.29 -17.85
C ASN A 76 -6.27 -4.81 -17.18
N ILE A 77 -6.40 -5.91 -16.44
CA ILE A 77 -5.28 -6.52 -15.72
C ILE A 77 -4.23 -7.00 -16.72
N SER A 78 -4.61 -7.75 -17.77
CA SER A 78 -3.61 -8.33 -18.69
C SER A 78 -2.86 -7.29 -19.52
N SER A 79 -3.51 -6.19 -19.89
CA SER A 79 -3.02 -5.32 -20.98
C SER A 79 -2.75 -3.88 -20.55
N TYR A 80 -3.23 -3.48 -19.36
CA TYR A 80 -3.27 -2.08 -18.95
C TYR A 80 -2.84 -1.81 -17.50
N SER A 81 -2.52 -2.86 -16.72
CA SER A 81 -2.06 -2.73 -15.33
C SER A 81 -0.54 -2.53 -15.16
N GLU A 82 0.17 -2.28 -16.25
CA GLU A 82 1.62 -2.07 -16.23
C GLU A 82 1.96 -0.72 -15.57
N ALA A 83 2.56 -0.78 -14.37
CA ALA A 83 3.13 0.38 -13.69
C ALA A 83 4.32 0.94 -14.47
N THR A 84 4.53 2.26 -14.44
CA THR A 84 5.71 2.86 -15.08
C THR A 84 6.99 2.46 -14.35
N VAL A 85 8.14 2.53 -15.00
CA VAL A 85 9.44 2.19 -14.37
C VAL A 85 9.68 3.08 -13.15
N GLU A 86 9.35 4.37 -13.25
CA GLU A 86 9.51 5.33 -12.15
C GLU A 86 8.61 4.99 -10.96
N GLN A 87 7.38 4.55 -11.22
CA GLN A 87 6.46 4.10 -10.18
C GLN A 87 6.99 2.82 -9.51
N GLN A 88 7.47 1.86 -10.31
CA GLN A 88 8.05 0.62 -9.78
C GLN A 88 9.29 0.91 -8.92
N GLU A 89 10.20 1.77 -9.38
CA GLU A 89 11.40 2.17 -8.63
C GLU A 89 11.04 2.81 -7.28
N SER A 90 10.04 3.70 -7.27
CA SER A 90 9.56 4.35 -6.05
C SER A 90 8.91 3.37 -5.06
N GLU A 91 8.04 2.49 -5.56
CA GLU A 91 7.34 1.50 -4.74
C GLU A 91 8.30 0.45 -4.18
N PHE A 92 9.21 -0.07 -5.00
CA PHE A 92 10.24 -1.01 -4.55
C PHE A 92 11.24 -0.34 -3.60
N GLY A 93 11.63 0.91 -3.84
CA GLY A 93 12.49 1.66 -2.93
C GLY A 93 11.87 1.75 -1.52
N THR A 94 10.61 2.15 -1.46
CA THR A 94 9.84 2.23 -0.20
C THR A 94 9.75 0.86 0.50
N TYR A 95 9.49 -0.21 -0.26
CA TYR A 95 9.43 -1.57 0.27
C TYR A 95 10.78 -1.99 0.87
N TRP A 96 11.88 -1.87 0.12
CA TRP A 96 13.20 -2.30 0.57
C TRP A 96 13.73 -1.46 1.75
N ASP A 97 13.41 -0.17 1.79
CA ASP A 97 13.71 0.67 2.95
C ASP A 97 12.94 0.21 4.19
N SER A 98 11.68 -0.21 4.03
CA SER A 98 10.88 -0.75 5.13
C SER A 98 11.45 -2.06 5.67
N VAL A 99 11.86 -2.97 4.78
CA VAL A 99 12.54 -4.24 5.12
C VAL A 99 13.85 -3.96 5.88
N ARG A 100 14.69 -3.04 5.35
CA ARG A 100 15.97 -2.69 5.98
C ARG A 100 15.77 -2.10 7.38
N LYS A 101 14.81 -1.17 7.52
CA LYS A 101 14.47 -0.56 8.82
C LYS A 101 13.96 -1.61 9.81
N ALA A 102 13.14 -2.56 9.37
CA ALA A 102 12.67 -3.65 10.23
C ALA A 102 13.84 -4.55 10.69
N ALA A 103 14.76 -4.91 9.79
CA ALA A 103 15.95 -5.68 10.13
C ALA A 103 16.86 -4.98 11.16
N GLN A 104 16.99 -3.65 11.08
CA GLN A 104 17.76 -2.84 12.04
C GLN A 104 17.15 -2.81 13.44
N MET A 105 15.82 -2.98 13.56
CA MET A 105 15.11 -3.00 14.84
C MET A 105 15.26 -4.34 15.58
N VAL A 106 15.62 -5.43 14.88
CA VAL A 106 15.79 -6.75 15.50
C VAL A 106 17.21 -6.87 16.04
N ARG A 107 17.38 -7.06 17.35
CA ARG A 107 18.68 -7.23 18.02
C ARG A 107 18.77 -8.59 18.70
N GLU A 108 19.98 -9.13 18.85
CA GLU A 108 20.21 -10.31 19.68
C GLU A 108 20.28 -9.92 21.15
N ARG A 109 19.64 -10.70 22.03
CA ARG A 109 19.59 -10.45 23.47
C ARG A 109 20.96 -10.52 24.15
N SER A 110 21.91 -11.26 23.56
CA SER A 110 23.30 -11.36 24.01
C SER A 110 24.08 -10.04 23.87
N VAL A 111 23.70 -9.19 22.91
CA VAL A 111 24.38 -7.93 22.59
C VAL A 111 23.95 -6.81 23.54
N THR A 112 22.77 -6.91 24.13
CA THR A 112 22.12 -5.84 24.91
C THR A 112 22.16 -6.01 26.43
N ALA A 113 22.88 -7.02 26.96
CA ALA A 113 22.93 -7.31 28.40
C ALA A 113 23.48 -6.16 29.29
N SER A 114 24.06 -5.12 28.68
CA SER A 114 24.66 -3.96 29.35
C SER A 114 23.73 -2.73 29.45
N ASP A 115 22.68 -2.64 28.64
CA ASP A 115 21.88 -1.41 28.55
C ASP A 115 20.57 -1.54 29.35
N LYS A 116 20.21 -0.49 30.10
CA LYS A 116 18.90 -0.38 30.75
C LYS A 116 17.83 -0.22 29.69
N LEU A 117 17.25 -1.33 29.27
CA LEU A 117 16.20 -1.37 28.27
C LEU A 117 14.84 -1.51 28.92
N ASP A 118 13.92 -0.61 28.58
CA ASP A 118 12.55 -0.65 29.07
C ASP A 118 11.74 -1.64 28.23
N SER A 119 11.22 -2.69 28.86
CA SER A 119 10.24 -3.58 28.22
C SER A 119 8.93 -2.82 28.02
N ILE A 120 8.46 -2.78 26.78
CA ILE A 120 7.20 -2.13 26.37
C ILE A 120 6.21 -3.15 25.79
N ALA A 121 4.99 -2.72 25.47
CA ALA A 121 3.93 -3.61 25.01
C ALA A 121 4.17 -4.28 23.65
N VAL A 122 5.16 -3.81 22.88
CA VAL A 122 5.45 -4.22 21.50
C VAL A 122 6.91 -4.62 21.28
N GLY A 123 7.69 -4.75 22.35
CA GLY A 123 9.13 -5.02 22.29
C GLY A 123 9.87 -4.35 23.44
N HIS A 124 10.94 -3.64 23.10
CA HIS A 124 11.79 -2.91 24.04
C HIS A 124 12.10 -1.48 23.54
N CYS A 125 12.59 -0.63 24.46
CA CYS A 125 12.97 0.75 24.18
C CYS A 125 14.22 1.16 24.95
N ASP A 126 15.10 1.95 24.33
CA ASP A 126 16.35 2.46 24.93
C ASP A 126 16.24 3.91 25.45
N SER A 127 15.14 4.60 25.16
CA SER A 127 14.89 5.98 25.58
C SER A 127 13.40 6.24 25.80
N PHE A 128 12.81 5.56 26.79
CA PHE A 128 11.39 5.68 27.06
C PHE A 128 11.00 7.11 27.44
N ARG A 129 9.86 7.58 26.93
CA ARG A 129 9.31 8.97 27.03
C ARG A 129 9.97 10.02 26.13
N PHE A 130 10.96 9.66 25.33
CA PHE A 130 11.60 10.57 24.37
C PHE A 130 11.41 10.05 22.94
N PRO A 131 10.18 10.13 22.38
CA PRO A 131 9.91 9.59 21.05
C PRO A 131 10.60 10.41 19.96
N VAL A 132 11.26 9.72 19.03
CA VAL A 132 11.93 10.31 17.86
C VAL A 132 11.53 9.54 16.60
N PRO A 133 10.99 10.18 15.55
CA PRO A 133 10.57 9.50 14.33
C PRO A 133 11.73 8.91 13.56
N VAL A 134 11.49 7.77 12.89
CA VAL A 134 12.48 7.07 12.06
C VAL A 134 12.84 7.84 10.77
N SER A 135 12.00 8.79 10.34
CA SER A 135 12.27 9.63 9.17
C SER A 135 11.85 11.07 9.40
N ASP A 136 12.69 12.00 8.97
CA ASP A 136 12.43 13.45 9.02
C ASP A 136 11.71 13.98 7.76
N THR A 137 11.70 13.19 6.67
CA THR A 137 11.25 13.64 5.34
C THR A 137 9.76 13.46 5.10
N GLU A 138 9.13 12.44 5.71
CA GLU A 138 7.69 12.20 5.63
C GLU A 138 7.14 11.85 7.01
N ALA A 139 6.06 12.52 7.39
CA ALA A 139 5.38 12.27 8.66
C ALA A 139 4.68 10.90 8.60
N PRO A 140 5.00 9.96 9.51
CA PRO A 140 4.34 8.66 9.51
C PRO A 140 2.84 8.81 9.79
N VAL A 141 2.04 7.88 9.26
CA VAL A 141 0.58 7.81 9.52
C VAL A 141 0.31 7.76 11.03
N ILE A 142 1.18 7.05 11.77
CA ILE A 142 1.17 6.99 13.23
C ILE A 142 2.41 7.72 13.77
N GLN A 143 2.19 8.84 14.44
CA GLN A 143 3.26 9.59 15.07
C GLN A 143 3.82 8.84 16.29
N PRO A 144 5.16 8.80 16.46
CA PRO A 144 5.79 8.27 17.65
C PRO A 144 5.25 8.92 18.92
N ASN A 145 4.70 8.12 19.82
CA ASN A 145 4.13 8.59 21.07
C ASN A 145 4.21 7.48 22.12
N CYS A 146 5.07 7.63 23.12
CA CYS A 146 5.25 6.61 24.15
C CYS A 146 3.99 6.29 24.97
N ARG A 147 2.93 7.12 24.91
CA ARG A 147 1.63 6.83 25.52
C ARG A 147 0.75 5.93 24.64
N ASN A 148 0.94 5.99 23.32
CA ASN A 148 0.24 5.17 22.34
C ASN A 148 1.20 4.10 21.79
N GLN A 149 1.02 2.86 22.24
CA GLN A 149 1.95 1.75 22.00
C GLN A 149 2.17 1.47 20.50
N TYR A 150 1.22 1.85 19.63
CA TYR A 150 1.36 1.75 18.17
C TYR A 150 2.50 2.60 17.62
N GLY A 151 2.72 3.80 18.17
CA GLY A 151 3.74 4.75 17.71
C GLY A 151 5.17 4.28 17.98
N CYS A 152 5.37 3.31 18.88
CA CYS A 152 6.68 2.75 19.16
C CYS A 152 7.31 2.12 17.91
N LEU A 153 6.53 1.48 17.02
CA LEU A 153 7.06 0.82 15.81
C LEU A 153 7.60 1.79 14.73
N TYR A 154 7.39 3.09 14.94
CA TYR A 154 7.82 4.19 14.07
C TYR A 154 8.87 5.08 14.76
N CYS A 155 9.41 4.64 15.91
CA CYS A 155 10.39 5.36 16.71
C CYS A 155 11.80 4.80 16.49
N THR A 156 12.84 5.65 16.49
CA THR A 156 14.26 5.22 16.39
C THR A 156 14.74 4.47 17.62
N HIS A 157 14.14 4.74 18.77
CA HIS A 157 14.44 4.12 20.07
C HIS A 157 13.79 2.75 20.26
N TYR A 158 13.05 2.25 19.26
CA TYR A 158 12.40 0.96 19.30
C TYR A 158 13.32 -0.14 18.78
N PHE A 159 13.32 -1.26 19.48
CA PHE A 159 13.91 -2.51 19.01
C PHE A 159 13.17 -3.69 19.64
N CYS A 160 13.43 -4.88 19.10
CA CYS A 160 12.88 -6.13 19.58
C CYS A 160 13.95 -7.22 19.55
N HIS A 161 13.78 -8.22 20.40
CA HIS A 161 14.58 -9.43 20.40
C HIS A 161 13.91 -10.53 19.59
N ALA A 162 14.72 -11.41 19.02
CA ALA A 162 14.25 -12.62 18.33
C ALA A 162 13.91 -13.75 19.35
N ASP A 163 13.11 -13.43 20.37
CA ASP A 163 12.70 -14.37 21.44
C ASP A 163 11.18 -14.49 21.56
N GLU A 164 10.72 -15.46 22.36
CA GLU A 164 9.29 -15.76 22.50
C GLU A 164 8.50 -14.54 23.01
N ASP A 165 9.06 -13.76 23.93
CA ASP A 165 8.36 -12.65 24.59
C ASP A 165 8.06 -11.51 23.60
N ASP A 166 9.07 -11.05 22.84
CA ASP A 166 8.87 -9.97 21.88
C ASP A 166 8.05 -10.42 20.66
N ILE A 167 8.21 -11.67 20.21
CA ILE A 167 7.34 -12.28 19.20
C ILE A 167 5.88 -12.32 19.70
N HIS A 168 5.64 -12.70 20.96
CA HIS A 168 4.30 -12.76 21.54
C HIS A 168 3.66 -11.38 21.61
N LYS A 169 4.41 -10.36 22.03
CA LYS A 169 3.97 -8.95 22.07
C LYS A 169 3.56 -8.45 20.69
N LEU A 170 4.38 -8.68 19.67
CA LEU A 170 4.12 -8.27 18.29
C LEU A 170 2.91 -8.98 17.68
N LEU A 171 2.82 -10.30 17.83
CA LEU A 171 1.68 -11.07 17.32
C LEU A 171 0.38 -10.70 18.04
N SER A 172 0.44 -10.42 19.36
CA SER A 172 -0.74 -9.99 20.11
C SER A 172 -1.24 -8.62 19.65
N LEU A 173 -0.33 -7.68 19.39
CA LEU A 173 -0.68 -6.43 18.72
C LEU A 173 -1.33 -6.71 17.37
N HIS A 174 -0.73 -7.57 16.54
CA HIS A 174 -1.23 -7.89 15.21
C HIS A 174 -2.66 -8.46 15.25
N TYR A 175 -2.93 -9.33 16.22
CA TYR A 175 -4.28 -9.88 16.46
C TYR A 175 -5.29 -8.77 16.74
N VAL A 176 -4.99 -7.89 17.70
CA VAL A 176 -5.89 -6.80 18.09
C VAL A 176 -6.11 -5.83 16.94
N VAL A 177 -5.06 -5.47 16.20
CA VAL A 177 -5.15 -4.59 15.02
C VAL A 177 -6.06 -5.20 13.96
N ASN A 178 -5.92 -6.48 13.65
CA ASN A 178 -6.77 -7.13 12.66
C ASN A 178 -8.22 -7.29 13.12
N ALA A 179 -8.46 -7.51 14.42
CA ALA A 179 -9.81 -7.52 14.97
C ALA A 179 -10.52 -6.16 14.79
N VAL A 180 -9.81 -5.06 15.05
CA VAL A 180 -10.33 -3.71 14.80
C VAL A 180 -10.57 -3.46 13.31
N ARG A 181 -9.64 -3.84 12.42
CA ARG A 181 -9.79 -3.66 10.96
C ARG A 181 -11.00 -4.39 10.38
N ASN A 182 -11.19 -5.63 10.80
CA ASN A 182 -12.31 -6.45 10.33
C ASN A 182 -13.67 -5.84 10.72
N THR A 183 -13.71 -5.09 11.82
CA THR A 183 -14.92 -4.40 12.29
C THR A 183 -15.07 -3.00 11.69
N ALA A 184 -13.96 -2.31 11.40
CA ALA A 184 -13.91 -0.90 11.01
C ALA A 184 -13.92 -0.64 9.50
N GLN A 185 -14.31 -1.61 8.67
CA GLN A 185 -14.23 -1.57 7.19
C GLN A 185 -14.91 -0.33 6.56
N ASP A 186 -15.88 0.29 7.24
CA ASP A 186 -16.62 1.47 6.76
C ASP A 186 -15.97 2.82 7.15
N SER A 187 -14.90 2.80 7.94
CA SER A 187 -14.18 4.01 8.36
C SER A 187 -12.84 4.14 7.64
N GLY A 188 -12.87 4.71 6.43
CA GLY A 188 -11.70 4.75 5.53
C GLY A 188 -10.40 5.26 6.15
N HIS A 189 -10.45 6.18 7.13
CA HIS A 189 -9.26 6.65 7.84
C HIS A 189 -8.69 5.63 8.84
N ALA A 190 -9.54 4.92 9.58
CA ALA A 190 -9.08 3.91 10.54
C ALA A 190 -8.51 2.69 9.82
N GLU A 191 -9.13 2.28 8.71
CA GLU A 191 -8.61 1.16 7.91
C GLU A 191 -7.22 1.47 7.36
N VAL A 192 -6.96 2.68 6.86
CA VAL A 192 -5.62 3.07 6.40
C VAL A 192 -4.60 3.00 7.54
N LEU A 193 -4.92 3.54 8.71
CA LEU A 193 -4.02 3.56 9.88
C LEU A 193 -3.70 2.14 10.37
N TYR A 194 -4.71 1.30 10.56
CA TYR A 194 -4.51 -0.04 11.08
C TYR A 194 -3.91 -1.00 10.03
N LYS A 195 -4.18 -0.78 8.74
CA LYS A 195 -3.52 -1.51 7.66
C LYS A 195 -2.02 -1.25 7.63
N ASP A 196 -1.62 0.02 7.72
CA ASP A 196 -0.19 0.39 7.77
C ASP A 196 0.50 -0.26 8.98
N LEU A 197 -0.14 -0.20 10.15
CA LEU A 197 0.36 -0.82 11.37
C LEU A 197 0.49 -2.35 11.25
N SER A 198 -0.49 -3.02 10.66
CA SER A 198 -0.46 -4.47 10.42
C SER A 198 0.71 -4.86 9.50
N ILE A 199 0.90 -4.14 8.40
CA ILE A 199 2.02 -4.34 7.48
C ILE A 199 3.36 -4.13 8.20
N ARG A 200 3.47 -3.08 9.02
CA ARG A 200 4.69 -2.79 9.79
C ARG A 200 5.07 -3.92 10.74
N VAL A 201 4.09 -4.50 11.44
CA VAL A 201 4.33 -5.64 12.33
C VAL A 201 4.80 -6.87 11.55
N GLU A 202 4.20 -7.15 10.40
CA GLU A 202 4.60 -8.29 9.55
C GLU A 202 6.05 -8.14 9.05
N PHE A 203 6.48 -6.95 8.64
CA PHE A 203 7.88 -6.71 8.27
C PHE A 203 8.86 -6.99 9.42
N ILE A 204 8.48 -6.63 10.66
CA ILE A 204 9.31 -6.90 11.84
C ILE A 204 9.35 -8.40 12.13
N LEU A 205 8.20 -9.09 12.08
CA LEU A 205 8.12 -10.54 12.29
C LEU A 205 8.91 -11.32 11.23
N GLU A 206 8.85 -10.88 9.97
CA GLU A 206 9.65 -11.46 8.88
C GLU A 206 11.15 -11.24 9.11
N ALA A 207 11.55 -10.03 9.53
CA ALA A 207 12.94 -9.75 9.90
C ALA A 207 13.42 -10.61 11.08
N ILE A 208 12.55 -10.94 12.04
CA ILE A 208 12.83 -11.87 13.13
C ILE A 208 12.96 -13.30 12.58
N ALA A 209 12.00 -13.77 11.80
CA ALA A 209 11.98 -15.13 11.25
C ALA A 209 13.20 -15.44 10.37
N ASN A 210 13.67 -14.44 9.61
CA ASN A 210 14.84 -14.56 8.73
C ASN A 210 16.18 -14.65 9.47
N ARG A 211 16.21 -14.57 10.82
CA ARG A 211 17.45 -14.73 11.60
C ARG A 211 17.96 -16.16 11.63
N SER A 212 17.07 -17.14 11.77
CA SER A 212 17.42 -18.55 11.75
C SER A 212 16.18 -19.43 11.56
N GLU A 213 16.40 -20.66 11.10
CA GLU A 213 15.33 -21.66 10.97
C GLU A 213 14.58 -21.92 12.29
N SER A 214 15.31 -21.97 13.41
CA SER A 214 14.71 -22.16 14.73
C SER A 214 13.80 -21.01 15.15
N VAL A 215 14.18 -19.76 14.83
CA VAL A 215 13.35 -18.58 15.11
C VAL A 215 12.15 -18.53 14.17
N SER A 216 12.31 -18.90 12.90
CA SER A 216 11.19 -19.03 11.96
C SER A 216 10.12 -20.02 12.44
N GLN A 217 10.55 -21.18 12.96
CA GLN A 217 9.66 -22.16 13.57
C GLN A 217 8.98 -21.62 14.83
N LEU A 218 9.72 -20.87 15.67
CA LEU A 218 9.16 -20.20 16.83
C LEU A 218 8.08 -19.17 16.45
N VAL A 219 8.35 -18.31 15.45
CA VAL A 219 7.36 -17.34 14.95
C VAL A 219 6.10 -18.05 14.45
N SER A 220 6.27 -19.17 13.73
CA SER A 220 5.15 -19.97 13.21
C SER A 220 4.32 -20.60 14.33
N ALA A 221 4.96 -21.19 15.33
CA ALA A 221 4.32 -21.76 16.51
C ALA A 221 3.57 -20.69 17.32
N MET A 222 4.20 -19.53 17.53
CA MET A 222 3.59 -18.41 18.24
C MET A 222 2.43 -17.80 17.47
N ARG A 223 2.50 -17.74 16.13
CA ARG A 223 1.37 -17.29 15.29
C ARG A 223 0.17 -18.21 15.49
N ASN A 224 0.37 -19.53 15.52
CA ASN A 224 -0.70 -20.48 15.81
C ASN A 224 -1.28 -20.24 17.22
N LYS A 225 -0.43 -20.12 18.24
CA LYS A 225 -0.83 -19.86 19.63
C LYS A 225 -1.66 -18.58 19.77
N VAL A 226 -1.27 -17.50 19.10
CA VAL A 226 -1.98 -16.22 19.18
C VAL A 226 -3.27 -16.23 18.37
N PHE A 227 -3.22 -16.62 17.09
CA PHE A 227 -4.37 -16.48 16.19
C PHE A 227 -5.39 -17.60 16.28
N ASN A 228 -4.97 -18.84 16.62
CA ASN A 228 -5.89 -19.97 16.71
C ASN A 228 -6.36 -20.23 18.14
N LEU A 229 -5.51 -19.97 19.14
CA LEU A 229 -5.86 -20.20 20.55
C LEU A 229 -6.24 -18.92 21.28
N GLY A 230 -6.13 -17.74 20.65
CA GLY A 230 -6.45 -16.45 21.27
C GLY A 230 -5.54 -16.08 22.44
N ALA A 231 -4.36 -16.71 22.56
CA ALA A 231 -3.49 -16.49 23.71
C ALA A 231 -2.68 -15.20 23.53
N LEU A 232 -3.23 -14.07 23.97
CA LEU A 232 -2.57 -12.76 23.91
C LEU A 232 -1.68 -12.51 25.14
N THR A 233 -0.78 -11.52 25.04
CA THR A 233 -0.12 -11.01 26.25
C THR A 233 -1.14 -10.31 27.16
N PRO A 234 -0.94 -10.29 28.48
CA PRO A 234 -1.89 -9.65 29.41
C PRO A 234 -2.18 -8.18 29.09
N PHE A 235 -1.23 -7.47 28.47
CA PHE A 235 -1.43 -6.10 28.04
C PHE A 235 -2.46 -6.01 26.90
N TRP A 236 -2.29 -6.82 25.85
CA TRP A 236 -3.14 -6.79 24.65
C TRP A 236 -4.50 -7.43 24.89
N GLU A 237 -4.57 -8.44 25.76
CA GLU A 237 -5.82 -9.01 26.26
C GLU A 237 -6.70 -7.92 26.90
N ARG A 238 -6.15 -7.16 27.86
CA ARG A 238 -6.88 -6.04 28.48
C ARG A 238 -7.23 -4.93 27.50
N ARG A 239 -6.41 -4.72 26.46
CA ARG A 239 -6.71 -3.74 25.41
C ARG A 239 -7.90 -4.19 24.57
N LEU A 240 -7.93 -5.47 24.18
CA LEU A 240 -9.01 -6.07 23.39
C LEU A 240 -10.33 -6.02 24.15
N GLN A 241 -10.34 -6.44 25.42
CA GLN A 241 -11.52 -6.37 26.29
C GLN A 241 -12.09 -4.95 26.41
N ARG A 242 -11.22 -3.92 26.42
CA ARG A 242 -11.67 -2.52 26.38
C ARG A 242 -12.30 -2.16 25.04
N TYR A 243 -11.76 -2.65 23.93
CA TYR A 243 -12.38 -2.45 22.61
C TYR A 243 -13.74 -3.12 22.51
N GLU A 244 -13.89 -4.34 23.06
CA GLU A 244 -15.17 -5.04 23.16
C GLU A 244 -16.18 -4.27 24.02
N ALA A 245 -15.77 -3.83 25.21
CA ALA A 245 -16.62 -3.04 26.10
C ALA A 245 -17.08 -1.71 25.49
N MET A 246 -16.29 -1.13 24.57
CA MET A 246 -16.64 0.08 23.83
C MET A 246 -17.42 -0.20 22.53
N GLY A 247 -17.64 -1.47 22.16
CA GLY A 247 -18.29 -1.86 20.90
C GLY A 247 -17.45 -1.57 19.65
N VAL A 248 -16.12 -1.50 19.80
CA VAL A 248 -15.18 -1.31 18.67
C VAL A 248 -14.88 -2.64 17.97
N VAL A 249 -14.91 -3.73 18.74
CA VAL A 249 -14.74 -5.12 18.29
C VAL A 249 -15.85 -5.94 18.95
N PHE A 250 -16.29 -7.03 18.32
CA PHE A 250 -17.38 -7.88 18.79
C PHE A 250 -16.93 -9.34 18.93
#